data_AF-A0A7V9U9G6-F1
#
_entry.id   AF-A0A7V9U9G6-F1
#
_cell.length_a   1.000
_cell.length_b   1.000
_cell.length_c   1.000
_cell.angle_alpha   90.00
_cell.angle_beta   90.00
_cell.angle_gamma   90.00
#
_symmetry.space_group_name_H-M   'P 1'
#
loop_
_entity.id
_entity.type
_entity.pdbx_description
1 polymer ?
#
loop_
_entity_poly.entity_id
_entity_poly.type
_entity_poly.pdbx_seq_one_letter_code
_entity_poly.pdbx_strand_id
1 'polypeptide(L)'
;MPEDLPSVFNTFVEEARTTLGVAGASAELSVTGKLDNFLTAALPTVTARPLHVSQQTGTEFGIPDFRVDDAGELLGWVEFKAVTGKDLTDLKGHDKTQRELFVAGLHNLVVCN
;
A
#
# COMPACT_ATOMS: atom_id res chain seq x y z
N MET A 1 7.64 23.42 -3.80
CA MET A 1 7.72 22.49 -4.96
C MET A 1 7.19 21.16 -4.47
N PRO A 2 6.44 20.38 -5.27
CA PRO A 2 6.10 19.02 -4.87
C PRO A 2 7.42 18.29 -4.56
N GLU A 3 7.51 17.69 -3.38
CA GLU A 3 8.68 16.89 -3.00
C GLU A 3 8.82 15.74 -4.01
N ASP A 4 10.06 15.39 -4.37
CA ASP A 4 10.27 14.24 -5.24
C ASP A 4 10.04 12.93 -4.48
N LEU A 5 9.73 11.85 -5.21
CA LEU A 5 9.46 10.54 -4.61
C LEU A 5 10.58 10.06 -3.66
N PRO A 6 11.89 10.22 -3.99
CA PRO A 6 12.96 9.88 -3.06
C PRO A 6 12.90 10.64 -1.73
N SER A 7 12.61 11.95 -1.75
CA SER A 7 12.46 12.76 -0.54
C SER A 7 11.30 12.25 0.32
N VAL A 8 10.13 12.05 -0.30
CA VAL A 8 8.94 11.54 0.40
C VAL A 8 9.20 10.15 1.01
N PHE A 9 9.93 9.29 0.30
CA PHE A 9 10.32 7.97 0.80
C PHE A 9 11.28 8.06 2.00
N ASN A 10 12.26 8.97 1.95
CA ASN A 10 13.19 9.17 3.08
C ASN A 10 12.44 9.64 4.33
N THR A 11 11.51 10.58 4.20
CA THR A 11 10.64 11.03 5.30
C THR A 11 9.86 9.85 5.90
N PHE A 12 9.25 9.01 5.07
CA PHE A 12 8.54 7.81 5.53
C PHE A 12 9.45 6.86 6.31
N VAL A 13 10.67 6.61 5.82
CA VAL A 13 11.64 5.75 6.51
C VAL A 13 12.05 6.34 7.86
N GLU A 14 12.26 7.65 7.95
CA GLU A 14 12.59 8.33 9.20
C GLU A 14 11.45 8.27 10.22
N GLU A 15 10.21 8.48 9.77
CA GLU A 15 9.03 8.38 10.63
C GLU A 15 8.80 6.95 11.14
N ALA A 16 8.97 5.95 10.28
CA ALA A 16 8.87 4.54 10.66
C ALA A 16 9.95 4.16 11.68
N ARG A 17 11.21 4.58 11.45
CA ARG A 17 12.32 4.38 12.41
C ARG A 17 12.05 5.04 13.75
N THR A 18 11.52 6.27 13.73
CA THR A 18 11.15 6.99 14.96
C THR A 18 10.10 6.22 15.75
N THR A 19 9.07 5.72 15.06
CA THR A 19 7.99 4.94 15.68
C THR A 19 8.52 3.61 16.24
N LEU A 20 9.41 2.94 15.51
CA LEU A 20 10.05 1.71 15.96
C LEU A 20 10.94 1.91 17.20
N GLY A 21 11.48 3.11 17.40
CA GLY A 21 12.23 3.50 18.59
C GLY A 21 11.38 3.65 19.86
N VAL A 22 10.05 3.68 19.74
CA VAL A 22 9.13 3.75 20.89
C VAL A 22 9.02 2.37 21.56
N ALA A 23 9.24 2.32 22.86
CA ALA A 23 9.16 1.08 23.63
C ALA A 23 7.77 0.43 23.48
N GLY A 24 7.74 -0.83 23.02
CA GLY A 24 6.51 -1.60 22.81
C GLY A 24 5.88 -1.46 21.42
N ALA A 25 6.42 -0.63 20.53
CA ALA A 25 5.97 -0.58 19.14
C ALA A 25 6.34 -1.86 18.38
N SER A 26 5.41 -2.40 17.60
CA SER A 26 5.70 -3.49 16.67
C SER A 26 6.27 -2.95 15.35
N ALA A 27 7.11 -3.74 14.68
CA ALA A 27 7.66 -3.39 13.37
C ALA A 27 6.55 -3.14 12.35
N GLU A 28 5.52 -3.98 12.36
CA GLU A 28 4.36 -3.85 11.48
C GLU A 28 3.64 -2.51 11.71
N LEU A 29 3.28 -2.19 12.96
CA LEU A 29 2.57 -0.95 13.29
C LEU A 29 3.41 0.30 12.99
N SER A 30 4.73 0.20 13.15
CA SER A 30 5.65 1.30 12.84
C SER A 30 5.65 1.70 11.36
N VAL A 31 5.32 0.75 10.48
CA VAL A 31 5.28 0.96 9.04
C VAL A 31 3.86 1.23 8.56
N THR A 32 2.89 0.38 8.94
CA THR A 32 1.49 0.51 8.49
C THR A 32 0.86 1.82 8.95
N GLY A 33 1.16 2.27 10.18
CA GLY A 33 0.67 3.55 10.70
C GLY A 33 1.21 4.79 9.97
N LYS A 34 2.20 4.65 9.10
CA LYS A 34 2.80 5.74 8.30
C LYS A 34 2.53 5.61 6.81
N LEU A 35 1.99 4.48 6.36
CA LEU A 35 1.84 4.17 4.95
C LEU A 35 0.80 5.06 4.26
N ASP A 36 -0.27 5.45 4.97
CA ASP A 36 -1.30 6.36 4.43
C ASP A 36 -0.72 7.73 4.04
N ASN A 37 0.06 8.32 4.96
CA ASN A 37 0.75 9.60 4.74
C ASN A 37 1.74 9.48 3.57
N PHE A 38 2.52 8.40 3.53
CA PHE A 38 3.47 8.16 2.45
C PHE A 38 2.77 8.04 1.09
N LEU A 39 1.73 7.20 0.98
CA LEU A 39 1.01 7.00 -0.27
C LEU A 39 0.33 8.29 -0.74
N THR A 40 -0.28 9.04 0.18
CA THR A 40 -0.92 10.34 -0.09
C THR A 40 0.09 11.37 -0.62
N ALA A 41 1.31 11.40 -0.07
CA ALA A 41 2.36 12.29 -0.52
C ALA A 41 3.05 11.80 -1.81
N ALA A 42 3.20 10.49 -1.99
CA ALA A 42 3.96 9.89 -3.09
C ALA A 42 3.18 9.86 -4.41
N LEU A 43 1.89 9.54 -4.40
CA LEU A 43 1.12 9.37 -5.65
C LEU A 43 1.08 10.63 -6.53
N PRO A 44 0.91 11.85 -6.00
CA PRO A 44 0.98 13.08 -6.81
C PRO A 44 2.33 13.32 -7.49
N THR A 45 3.40 12.68 -7.02
CA THR A 45 4.75 12.82 -7.60
C THR A 45 4.96 11.96 -8.85
N VAL A 46 4.15 10.91 -9.03
CA VAL A 46 4.28 9.92 -10.11
C VAL A 46 3.14 9.96 -11.12
N THR A 47 2.04 10.66 -10.80
CA THR A 47 0.90 10.83 -11.71
C THR A 47 0.21 12.17 -11.50
N ALA A 48 -0.34 12.72 -12.59
CA ALA A 48 -1.18 13.92 -12.54
C ALA A 48 -2.66 13.60 -12.25
N ARG A 49 -3.03 12.31 -12.20
CA ARG A 49 -4.39 11.88 -11.85
C ARG A 49 -4.67 12.20 -10.37
N PRO A 50 -5.85 12.73 -10.02
CA PRO A 50 -6.21 13.05 -8.65
C PRO A 50 -6.60 11.76 -7.89
N LEU A 51 -5.60 10.94 -7.57
CA LEU A 51 -5.81 9.68 -6.87
C LEU A 51 -6.19 9.92 -5.41
N HIS A 52 -7.21 9.19 -4.94
CA HIS A 52 -7.58 9.11 -3.55
C HIS A 52 -7.16 7.76 -2.97
N VAL A 53 -6.50 7.78 -1.83
CA VAL A 53 -6.11 6.59 -1.08
C VAL A 53 -6.96 6.54 0.17
N SER A 54 -7.61 5.40 0.40
CA SER A 54 -8.38 5.16 1.62
C SER A 54 -7.95 3.88 2.30
N GLN A 55 -7.52 4.02 3.56
CA GLN A 55 -7.26 2.86 4.41
C GLN A 55 -8.55 2.08 4.63
N GLN A 56 -8.49 0.76 4.48
CA GLN A 56 -9.61 -0.12 4.82
C GLN A 56 -9.46 -0.57 6.28
N THR A 57 -10.58 -0.58 7.00
CA THR A 57 -10.62 -0.94 8.43
C THR A 57 -11.08 -2.38 8.68
N GLY A 58 -11.41 -3.11 7.63
CA GLY A 58 -11.86 -4.49 7.74
C GLY A 58 -10.69 -5.44 8.03
N THR A 59 -10.88 -6.32 9.01
CA THR A 59 -9.88 -7.32 9.41
C THR A 59 -10.14 -8.70 8.80
N GLU A 60 -11.16 -8.80 7.96
CA GLU A 60 -11.54 -10.04 7.29
C GLU A 60 -10.57 -10.38 6.15
N PHE A 61 -10.39 -11.67 5.91
CA PHE A 61 -9.56 -12.14 4.81
C PHE A 61 -10.10 -11.65 3.46
N GLY A 62 -9.22 -11.11 2.63
CA GLY A 62 -9.59 -10.56 1.32
C GLY A 62 -10.01 -9.09 1.37
N ILE A 63 -9.78 -8.39 2.48
CA ILE A 63 -9.82 -6.92 2.54
C ILE A 63 -8.39 -6.38 2.41
N PRO A 64 -8.10 -5.51 1.42
CA PRO A 64 -6.77 -4.94 1.23
C PRO A 64 -6.52 -3.80 2.22
N ASP A 65 -5.26 -3.53 2.56
CA ASP A 65 -4.93 -2.42 3.47
C ASP A 65 -5.40 -1.05 2.96
N PHE A 66 -5.25 -0.79 1.65
CA PHE A 66 -5.70 0.46 1.02
C PHE A 66 -6.43 0.23 -0.29
N ARG A 67 -7.41 1.09 -0.53
CA ARG A 67 -8.11 1.25 -1.80
C ARG A 67 -7.63 2.52 -2.50
N VAL A 68 -7.39 2.43 -3.80
CA VAL A 68 -6.98 3.56 -4.63
C VAL A 68 -8.06 3.84 -5.66
N ASP A 69 -8.64 5.04 -5.61
CA ASP A 69 -9.72 5.48 -6.48
C ASP A 69 -9.35 6.76 -7.25
N ASP A 70 -10.04 6.99 -8.37
CA ASP A 70 -10.07 8.26 -9.09
C ASP A 70 -11.53 8.58 -9.44
N ALA A 71 -12.05 9.72 -8.96
CA ALA A 71 -13.45 10.12 -9.15
C ALA A 71 -14.51 9.05 -8.82
N GLY A 72 -14.21 8.15 -7.86
CA GLY A 72 -15.11 7.06 -7.45
C GLY A 72 -14.94 5.76 -8.24
N GLU A 73 -14.06 5.73 -9.25
CA GLU A 73 -13.64 4.51 -9.93
C GLU A 73 -12.48 3.85 -9.19
N LEU A 74 -12.64 2.57 -8.85
CA LEU A 74 -11.56 1.75 -8.30
C LEU A 74 -10.47 1.54 -9.35
N LEU A 75 -9.24 1.96 -9.05
CA LEU A 75 -8.09 1.72 -9.91
C LEU A 75 -7.19 0.59 -9.40
N GLY A 76 -7.19 0.35 -8.10
CA GLY A 76 -6.22 -0.55 -7.50
C GLY A 76 -6.38 -0.74 -6.01
N TRP A 77 -5.60 -1.67 -5.50
CA TRP A 77 -5.46 -1.97 -4.09
C TRP A 77 -3.98 -1.88 -3.72
N VAL A 78 -3.68 -1.48 -2.49
CA VAL A 78 -2.35 -1.63 -1.90
C VAL A 78 -2.46 -2.56 -0.71
N GLU A 79 -1.65 -3.62 -0.73
CA GLU A 79 -1.51 -4.56 0.37
C GLU A 79 -0.05 -4.52 0.84
N PHE A 80 0.15 -4.29 2.12
CA PHE A 80 1.44 -4.27 2.75
C PHE A 80 1.76 -5.63 3.39
N LYS A 81 3.02 -6.06 3.24
CA LYS A 81 3.55 -7.26 3.90
C LYS A 81 4.88 -6.92 4.57
N ALA A 82 4.93 -6.99 5.90
CA ALA A 82 6.15 -6.78 6.69
C ALA A 82 7.08 -8.01 6.65
N VAL A 83 7.64 -8.34 5.48
CA VAL A 83 8.50 -9.52 5.29
C VAL A 83 9.75 -9.18 4.50
N THR A 84 10.89 -9.75 4.90
CA THR A 84 12.15 -9.63 4.17
C THR A 84 12.39 -10.86 3.30
N GLY A 85 12.90 -10.67 2.07
CA GLY A 85 13.27 -11.77 1.17
C GLY A 85 12.11 -12.53 0.53
N LYS A 86 10.85 -12.07 0.66
CA LYS A 86 9.71 -12.67 -0.03
C LYS A 86 9.73 -12.29 -1.51
N ASP A 87 9.64 -13.29 -2.39
CA ASP A 87 9.47 -13.09 -3.83
C ASP A 87 8.01 -12.73 -4.13
N LEU A 88 7.76 -11.46 -4.49
CA LEU A 88 6.43 -10.96 -4.84
C LEU A 88 5.96 -11.44 -6.23
N THR A 89 6.86 -11.99 -7.04
CA THR A 89 6.52 -12.59 -8.34
C THR A 89 6.08 -14.05 -8.23
N ASP A 90 6.44 -14.72 -7.13
CA ASP A 90 6.08 -16.11 -6.85
C ASP A 90 5.41 -16.30 -5.48
N LEU A 91 4.32 -15.55 -5.25
CA LEU A 91 3.53 -15.68 -4.03
C LEU A 91 2.95 -17.09 -3.88
N LYS A 92 2.95 -17.61 -2.64
CA LYS A 92 2.40 -18.92 -2.28
C LYS A 92 1.40 -18.80 -1.13
N GLY A 93 0.56 -19.83 -0.98
CA GLY A 93 -0.38 -19.96 0.14
C GLY A 93 -1.28 -18.74 0.30
N HIS A 94 -1.37 -18.23 1.53
CA HIS A 94 -2.24 -17.13 1.92
C HIS A 94 -2.11 -15.89 1.02
N ASP A 95 -0.88 -15.43 0.76
CA ASP A 95 -0.67 -14.19 -0.01
C ASP A 95 -1.02 -14.35 -1.48
N LYS A 96 -0.85 -15.56 -2.03
CA LYS A 96 -1.30 -15.87 -3.40
C LYS A 96 -2.81 -15.75 -3.50
N THR A 97 -3.54 -16.38 -2.56
CA THR A 97 -5.00 -16.33 -2.52
C THR A 97 -5.51 -14.90 -2.34
N GLN A 98 -4.87 -14.11 -1.47
CA GLN A 98 -5.22 -12.70 -1.29
C GLN A 98 -5.02 -11.89 -2.59
N ARG A 99 -3.86 -12.06 -3.26
CA ARG A 99 -3.61 -11.42 -4.56
C ARG A 99 -4.66 -11.82 -5.59
N GLU A 100 -5.02 -13.10 -5.68
CA GLU A 100 -6.04 -13.58 -6.62
C GLU A 100 -7.40 -12.95 -6.35
N LEU A 101 -7.80 -12.80 -5.08
CA LEU A 101 -9.04 -12.11 -4.70
C LEU A 101 -9.02 -10.63 -5.08
N PHE A 102 -7.92 -9.93 -4.79
CA PHE A 102 -7.78 -8.52 -5.13
C PHE A 102 -7.83 -8.28 -6.64
N VAL A 103 -7.12 -9.12 -7.41
CA VAL A 103 -7.11 -9.07 -8.87
C VAL A 103 -8.50 -9.36 -9.44
N ALA A 104 -9.21 -10.37 -8.93
CA ALA A 104 -10.59 -10.65 -9.32
C ALA A 104 -11.54 -9.48 -8.99
N GLY A 105 -11.25 -8.74 -7.92
CA GLY A 105 -11.96 -7.53 -7.52
C GLY A 105 -11.65 -6.29 -8.37
N LEU A 106 -10.64 -6.31 -9.25
CA LEU A 106 -10.36 -5.21 -10.17
C LEU A 106 -11.19 -5.39 -11.45
N HIS A 107 -12.30 -4.67 -11.54
CA HIS A 107 -13.24 -4.76 -12.67
C HIS A 107 -12.66 -4.19 -13.98
N ASN A 108 -11.48 -3.56 -13.91
CA ASN A 108 -10.83 -2.83 -14.99
C ASN A 108 -9.67 -3.62 -15.63
N LEU A 109 -9.46 -4.89 -15.25
CA LEU A 109 -8.38 -5.71 -15.78
C LEU A 109 -8.81 -6.45 -17.06
N VAL A 110 -8.38 -5.99 -18.22
CA VAL A 110 -8.40 -6.78 -19.46
C VAL A 110 -7.08 -7.54 -19.56
N VAL A 111 -7.13 -8.86 -19.30
CA VAL A 111 -5.99 -9.76 -19.56
C VAL A 111 -6.09 -10.23 -21.01
N CYS A 112 -5.15 -9.80 -21.86
CA CYS A 112 -4.96 -10.35 -23.21
C CYS A 112 -3.58 -11.00 -23.35
N ASN A 113 -3.50 -11.95 -24.27
CA ASN A 113 -2.37 -12.83 -24.56
C ASN A 113 -1.35 -12.23 -25.54
#